data_AF-A0A9P9WP80-F1
#
_entry.id   AF-A0A9P9WP80-F1
#
_cell.length_a   1.000
_cell.length_b   1.000
_cell.length_c   1.000
_cell.angle_alpha   90.00
_cell.angle_beta   90.00
_cell.angle_gamma   90.00
#
_symmetry.space_group_name_H-M   'P 1'
#
loop_
_entity.id
_entity.type
_entity.pdbx_description
1 polymer ?
#
loop_
_entity_poly.entity_id
_entity_poly.type
_entity_poly.pdbx_seq_one_letter_code
_entity_poly.pdbx_strand_id
1 'polypeptide(L)'
;MSHAAARRPSTGGLPPVQIREQYVVEEAPSHDGTSCFTAWIRDEIIKIPQGWAASDFSISDKRPPWSFQLYDTTSQSDNPDHLKILAETLHRETREERETHGRGEPDRIDVWGMPLAADASDEERIAKCKAHVLAEIASRNTAGAADFNIPRLNSHEQWQRAIVIIDRPQALWDTDEGGFLAVYWDVRPSYLELLAREYGQDHQEPEASAFRYTRTELGQVLANLRGAF
;
A
#
# COMPACT_ATOMS: atom_id res chain seq x y z
N MET A 1 8.43 59.79 -5.02
CA MET A 1 9.41 58.75 -4.64
C MET A 1 8.69 57.76 -3.76
N SER A 2 8.39 56.57 -4.28
CA SER A 2 7.66 55.52 -3.56
C SER A 2 8.62 54.84 -2.59
N HIS A 3 8.40 55.00 -1.29
CA HIS A 3 9.10 54.22 -0.28
C HIS A 3 8.61 52.77 -0.38
N ALA A 4 9.39 51.94 -1.07
CA ALA A 4 9.26 50.49 -0.96
C ALA A 4 9.46 50.12 0.51
N ALA A 5 8.40 49.63 1.15
CA ALA A 5 8.46 49.14 2.51
C ALA A 5 9.51 48.02 2.57
N ALA A 6 10.56 48.24 3.35
CA ALA A 6 11.56 47.21 3.64
C ALA A 6 10.84 46.01 4.26
N ARG A 7 10.79 44.90 3.53
CA ARG A 7 10.36 43.62 4.10
C ARG A 7 11.27 43.32 5.29
N ARG A 8 10.65 43.12 6.45
CA ARG A 8 11.35 42.62 7.64
C ARG A 8 12.09 41.31 7.29
N PRO A 9 13.28 41.07 7.88
CA PRO A 9 14.09 39.90 7.59
C PRO A 9 13.30 38.63 7.93
N SER A 10 13.22 37.71 6.97
CA SER A 10 12.59 36.40 7.17
C SER A 10 13.25 35.71 8.36
N THR A 11 12.43 35.29 9.32
CA THR A 11 12.81 34.51 10.49
C THR A 11 13.17 33.09 10.06
N GLY A 12 14.33 32.91 9.42
CA GLY A 12 15.05 31.64 9.30
C GLY A 12 14.39 30.46 8.57
N GLY A 13 13.19 30.61 7.98
CA GLY A 13 12.49 29.54 7.26
C GLY A 13 12.67 29.60 5.74
N LEU A 14 12.55 28.43 5.09
CA LEU A 14 12.49 28.31 3.63
C LEU A 14 11.31 29.13 3.06
N PRO A 15 11.44 29.75 1.88
CA PRO A 15 10.34 30.44 1.23
C PRO A 15 9.25 29.44 0.79
N PRO A 16 7.99 29.87 0.68
CA PRO A 16 6.94 29.02 0.14
C PRO A 16 7.28 28.62 -1.30
N VAL A 17 7.11 27.33 -1.61
CA VAL A 17 7.22 26.76 -2.95
C VAL A 17 5.87 26.31 -3.46
N GLN A 18 5.70 26.30 -4.78
CA GLN A 18 4.56 25.67 -5.42
C GLN A 18 4.94 24.24 -5.81
N ILE A 19 4.23 23.26 -5.23
CA ILE A 19 4.42 21.84 -5.50
C ILE A 19 3.25 21.34 -6.36
N ARG A 20 3.55 20.44 -7.31
CA ARG A 20 2.58 19.62 -8.02
C ARG A 20 2.76 18.19 -7.56
N GLU A 21 1.66 17.57 -7.15
CA GLU A 21 1.60 16.13 -6.92
C GLU A 21 1.32 15.43 -8.25
N GLN A 22 2.08 14.38 -8.54
CA GLN A 22 1.90 13.55 -9.71
C GLN A 22 1.72 12.10 -9.29
N TYR A 23 0.63 11.49 -9.77
CA TYR A 23 0.41 10.05 -9.68
C TYR A 23 1.31 9.34 -10.68
N VAL A 24 2.15 8.45 -10.18
CA VAL A 24 3.05 7.61 -10.95
C VAL A 24 2.49 6.20 -10.92
N VAL A 25 2.37 5.58 -12.09
CA VAL A 25 2.05 4.16 -12.23
C VAL A 25 3.06 3.54 -13.15
N GLU A 26 3.73 2.50 -12.67
CA GLU A 26 4.80 1.82 -13.39
C GLU A 26 4.74 0.32 -13.13
N GLU A 27 5.29 -0.45 -14.06
CA GLU A 27 5.40 -1.90 -13.91
C GLU A 27 6.41 -2.24 -12.82
N ALA A 28 6.05 -3.19 -11.95
CA ALA A 28 6.91 -3.71 -10.90
C ALA A 28 7.43 -5.10 -11.30
N PRO A 29 8.69 -5.43 -10.98
CA PRO A 29 9.25 -6.73 -11.31
C PRO A 29 8.58 -7.84 -10.51
N SER A 30 8.43 -8.99 -11.16
CA SER A 30 7.92 -10.23 -10.58
C SER A 30 8.92 -11.37 -10.76
N HIS A 31 8.94 -12.30 -9.81
CA HIS A 31 9.81 -13.47 -9.83
C HIS A 31 9.41 -14.52 -10.88
N ASP A 32 8.13 -14.58 -11.27
CA ASP A 32 7.58 -15.57 -12.21
C ASP A 32 6.96 -14.94 -13.47
N GLY A 33 7.03 -13.62 -13.58
CA GLY A 33 6.46 -12.86 -14.71
C GLY A 33 4.99 -12.48 -14.53
N THR A 34 4.42 -12.68 -13.34
CA THR A 34 3.08 -12.17 -13.00
C THR A 34 3.03 -10.65 -13.13
N SER A 35 2.05 -10.13 -13.88
CA SER A 35 1.86 -8.70 -14.09
C SER A 35 1.64 -7.97 -12.77
N CYS A 36 2.44 -6.94 -12.50
CA CYS A 36 2.29 -6.09 -11.33
C CYS A 36 2.46 -4.63 -11.71
N PHE A 37 1.53 -3.78 -11.25
CA PHE A 37 1.66 -2.33 -11.38
C PHE A 37 1.73 -1.70 -9.99
N THR A 38 2.73 -0.86 -9.78
CA THR A 38 2.86 -0.06 -8.57
C THR A 38 2.35 1.35 -8.82
N ALA A 39 1.57 1.88 -7.90
CA ALA A 39 1.05 3.25 -7.93
C ALA A 39 1.48 4.01 -6.67
N TRP A 40 1.99 5.22 -6.87
CA TRP A 40 2.47 6.11 -5.81
C TRP A 40 2.43 7.58 -6.24
N ILE A 41 2.74 8.50 -5.32
CA ILE A 41 2.77 9.94 -5.59
C ILE A 41 4.18 10.48 -5.47
N ARG A 42 4.58 11.28 -6.47
CA ARG A 42 5.76 12.11 -6.41
C ARG A 42 5.40 13.58 -6.36
N ASP A 43 6.19 14.33 -5.61
CA ASP A 43 6.13 15.79 -5.57
C ASP A 43 7.11 16.39 -6.59
N GLU A 44 6.68 17.45 -7.26
CA GLU A 44 7.51 18.22 -8.18
C GLU A 44 7.40 19.71 -7.86
N ILE A 45 8.55 20.39 -7.71
CA ILE A 45 8.58 21.84 -7.51
C ILE A 45 8.32 22.52 -8.87
N ILE A 46 7.17 23.18 -8.99
CA ILE A 46 6.79 23.91 -10.22
C ILE A 46 7.58 25.21 -10.35
N LYS A 47 7.86 25.86 -9.21
CA LYS A 47 8.50 27.17 -9.19
C LYS A 47 9.44 27.31 -8.00
N ILE A 48 10.71 27.56 -8.31
CA ILE A 48 11.76 27.83 -7.34
C ILE A 48 11.82 29.35 -7.10
N PRO A 49 11.74 29.82 -5.84
CA PRO A 49 11.92 31.23 -5.51
C PRO A 49 13.30 31.76 -5.94
N GLN A 50 13.35 33.05 -6.33
CA GLN A 50 14.60 33.67 -6.75
C GLN A 50 15.66 33.60 -5.63
N GLY A 51 16.87 33.16 -5.98
CA GLY A 51 17.99 33.02 -5.03
C GLY A 51 18.03 31.68 -4.29
N TRP A 52 17.15 30.73 -4.64
CA TRP A 52 17.11 29.38 -4.09
C TRP A 52 17.34 28.34 -5.20
N ALA A 53 17.78 27.14 -4.81
CA ALA A 53 17.92 25.96 -5.65
C ALA A 53 16.88 24.91 -5.28
N ALA A 54 16.55 23.98 -6.20
CA ALA A 54 15.62 22.88 -5.90
C ALA A 54 16.11 22.02 -4.72
N SER A 55 17.44 21.83 -4.62
CA SER A 55 18.09 21.09 -3.53
C SER A 55 17.91 21.71 -2.14
N ASP A 56 17.48 22.96 -2.06
CA ASP A 56 17.20 23.62 -0.78
C ASP A 56 15.86 23.17 -0.18
N PHE A 57 15.04 22.44 -0.95
CA PHE A 57 13.74 21.95 -0.55
C PHE A 57 13.74 20.43 -0.48
N SER A 58 13.25 19.88 0.62
CA SER A 58 12.97 18.45 0.74
C SER A 58 11.59 18.16 0.17
N ILE A 59 11.53 17.43 -0.94
CA ILE A 59 10.28 16.96 -1.56
C ILE A 59 10.30 15.44 -1.67
N SER A 60 9.12 14.81 -1.71
CA SER A 60 8.99 13.38 -1.89
C SER A 60 9.06 13.02 -3.39
N ASP A 61 10.26 12.95 -3.96
CA ASP A 61 10.47 12.67 -5.39
C ASP A 61 10.79 11.19 -5.72
N LYS A 62 10.95 10.35 -4.68
CA LYS A 62 11.32 8.94 -4.80
C LYS A 62 10.15 8.02 -4.51
N ARG A 63 10.16 6.85 -5.15
CA ARG A 63 9.22 5.76 -4.87
C ARG A 63 9.28 5.41 -3.38
N PRO A 64 8.16 5.42 -2.66
CA PRO A 64 8.13 4.98 -1.27
C PRO A 64 8.56 3.52 -1.16
N PRO A 65 9.40 3.14 -0.17
CA PRO A 65 9.86 1.76 -0.03
C PRO A 65 8.77 0.81 0.48
N TRP A 66 7.76 1.35 1.17
CA TRP A 66 6.68 0.62 1.81
C TRP A 66 5.49 0.47 0.85
N SER A 67 4.93 -0.73 0.73
CA SER A 67 3.88 -1.05 -0.24
C SER A 67 2.75 -1.88 0.35
N PHE A 68 1.51 -1.55 -0.01
CA PHE A 68 0.35 -2.44 0.16
C PHE A 68 0.32 -3.46 -0.98
N GLN A 69 0.05 -4.72 -0.67
CA GLN A 69 -0.02 -5.81 -1.64
C GLN A 69 -1.48 -6.15 -1.95
N LEU A 70 -1.93 -5.82 -3.16
CA LEU A 70 -3.29 -6.05 -3.63
C LEU A 70 -3.28 -7.04 -4.80
N TYR A 71 -4.19 -8.02 -4.79
CA TYR A 71 -4.30 -9.04 -5.83
C TYR A 71 -5.65 -8.92 -6.51
N ASP A 72 -5.69 -8.53 -7.78
CA ASP A 72 -6.90 -8.67 -8.58
C ASP A 72 -7.00 -10.10 -9.10
N THR A 73 -8.03 -10.81 -8.65
CA THR A 73 -8.30 -12.19 -9.05
C THR A 73 -9.48 -12.34 -9.99
N THR A 74 -10.06 -11.21 -10.41
CA THR A 74 -11.14 -11.19 -11.39
C THR A 74 -10.62 -11.60 -12.77
N SER A 75 -11.53 -11.94 -13.68
CA SER A 75 -11.18 -12.31 -15.05
C SER A 75 -10.54 -11.18 -15.87
N GLN A 76 -10.60 -9.91 -15.42
CA GLN A 76 -10.00 -8.76 -16.09
C GLN A 76 -8.52 -8.55 -15.72
N SER A 77 -8.04 -9.26 -14.70
CA SER A 77 -6.69 -9.10 -14.16
C SER A 77 -5.57 -9.63 -15.07
N ASP A 78 -5.91 -10.25 -16.20
CA ASP A 78 -4.97 -10.60 -17.27
C ASP A 78 -4.64 -9.40 -18.19
N ASN A 79 -5.40 -8.32 -18.12
CA ASN A 79 -5.23 -7.12 -18.93
C ASN A 79 -4.33 -6.08 -18.21
N PRO A 80 -3.12 -5.78 -18.72
CA PRO A 80 -2.22 -4.80 -18.11
C PRO A 80 -2.79 -3.39 -18.00
N ASP A 81 -3.59 -2.95 -18.98
CA ASP A 81 -4.21 -1.62 -18.95
C ASP A 81 -5.24 -1.51 -17.82
N HIS A 82 -5.99 -2.60 -17.57
CA HIS A 82 -6.92 -2.70 -16.45
C HIS A 82 -6.16 -2.60 -15.12
N LEU A 83 -5.10 -3.39 -14.92
CA LEU A 83 -4.29 -3.34 -13.70
C LEU A 83 -3.67 -1.96 -13.45
N LYS A 84 -3.20 -1.30 -14.51
CA LYS A 84 -2.64 0.05 -14.43
C LYS A 84 -3.68 1.07 -13.97
N ILE A 85 -4.88 1.05 -14.56
CA ILE A 85 -6.00 1.91 -14.16
C ILE A 85 -6.44 1.60 -12.73
N LEU A 86 -6.50 0.32 -12.38
CA LEU A 86 -6.90 -0.14 -11.05
C LEU A 86 -5.91 0.34 -9.98
N ALA A 87 -4.60 0.20 -10.21
CA ALA A 87 -3.56 0.66 -9.30
C ALA A 87 -3.65 2.18 -9.06
N GLU A 88 -3.79 2.97 -10.13
CA GLU A 88 -3.95 4.43 -10.00
C GLU A 88 -5.20 4.80 -9.21
N THR A 89 -6.33 4.18 -9.58
CA THR A 89 -7.65 4.43 -8.97
C THR A 89 -7.60 4.13 -7.47
N LEU A 90 -7.15 2.94 -7.10
CA LEU A 90 -7.07 2.53 -5.69
C LEU A 90 -6.11 3.42 -4.90
N HIS A 91 -4.94 3.76 -5.46
CA HIS A 91 -4.00 4.63 -4.78
C HIS A 91 -4.59 6.02 -4.54
N ARG A 92 -5.21 6.60 -5.57
CA ARG A 92 -5.83 7.94 -5.53
C ARG A 92 -6.99 8.01 -4.56
N GLU A 93 -7.91 7.07 -4.64
CA GLU A 93 -9.17 7.15 -3.93
C GLU A 93 -9.11 6.61 -2.48
N THR A 94 -8.03 5.93 -2.08
CA THR A 94 -7.79 5.55 -0.67
C THR A 94 -6.76 6.46 0.01
N ARG A 95 -6.22 7.43 -0.72
CA ARG A 95 -5.10 8.26 -0.26
C ARG A 95 -5.47 9.04 0.99
N GLU A 96 -6.61 9.72 0.98
CA GLU A 96 -7.01 10.63 2.05
C GLU A 96 -7.11 9.90 3.39
N GLU A 97 -7.73 8.70 3.42
CA GLU A 97 -7.78 7.92 4.65
C GLU A 97 -6.40 7.41 5.06
N ARG A 98 -5.59 6.95 4.10
CA ARG A 98 -4.23 6.45 4.36
C ARG A 98 -3.29 7.53 4.88
N GLU A 99 -3.36 8.76 4.37
CA GLU A 99 -2.55 9.89 4.86
C GLU A 99 -3.02 10.33 6.25
N THR A 100 -4.34 10.44 6.44
CA THR A 100 -4.94 10.90 7.71
C THR A 100 -4.60 9.97 8.86
N HIS A 101 -4.70 8.65 8.63
CA HIS A 101 -4.51 7.64 9.68
C HIS A 101 -3.12 7.00 9.66
N GLY A 102 -2.40 7.06 8.54
CA GLY A 102 -1.02 6.58 8.37
C GLY A 102 0.05 7.63 8.67
N ARG A 103 -0.32 8.73 9.35
CA ARG A 103 0.56 9.83 9.81
C ARG A 103 1.36 10.53 8.70
N GLY A 104 0.83 10.55 7.47
CA GLY A 104 1.47 11.24 6.35
C GLY A 104 2.78 10.63 5.85
N GLU A 105 3.11 9.41 6.25
CA GLU A 105 4.26 8.71 5.69
C GLU A 105 3.97 8.31 4.23
N PRO A 106 4.91 8.41 3.27
CA PRO A 106 4.67 8.01 1.89
C PRO A 106 4.58 6.49 1.72
N ASP A 107 3.65 5.99 0.91
CA ASP A 107 3.47 4.58 0.55
C ASP A 107 3.18 4.42 -0.94
N ARG A 108 3.13 3.16 -1.37
CA ARG A 108 2.62 2.77 -2.67
C ARG A 108 1.65 1.60 -2.55
N ILE A 109 0.89 1.37 -3.60
CA ILE A 109 0.05 0.17 -3.76
C ILE A 109 0.64 -0.64 -4.91
N ASP A 110 0.92 -1.92 -4.66
CA ASP A 110 1.33 -2.88 -5.69
C ASP A 110 0.10 -3.75 -6.01
N VAL A 111 -0.42 -3.64 -7.24
CA VAL A 111 -1.57 -4.43 -7.73
C VAL A 111 -1.07 -5.53 -8.66
N TRP A 112 -1.31 -6.77 -8.24
CA TRP A 112 -0.95 -8.00 -8.93
C TRP A 112 -2.14 -8.53 -9.74
N GLY A 113 -1.90 -8.95 -10.98
CA GLY A 113 -2.90 -9.64 -11.79
C GLY A 113 -2.82 -11.15 -11.62
N MET A 114 -3.85 -11.77 -11.05
CA MET A 114 -3.89 -13.22 -10.81
C MET A 114 -5.27 -13.78 -11.15
N PRO A 115 -5.62 -13.89 -12.44
CA PRO A 115 -6.97 -14.27 -12.85
C PRO A 115 -7.32 -15.66 -12.34
N LEU A 116 -8.44 -15.76 -11.63
CA LEU A 116 -9.01 -17.01 -11.15
C LEU A 116 -10.42 -17.21 -11.68
N ALA A 117 -10.91 -18.44 -11.59
CA ALA A 117 -12.28 -18.74 -11.97
C ALA A 117 -13.26 -17.93 -11.09
N ALA A 118 -14.36 -17.47 -11.69
CA ALA A 118 -15.35 -16.65 -10.97
C ALA A 118 -15.96 -17.41 -9.77
N ASP A 119 -16.07 -18.73 -9.89
CA ASP A 119 -16.57 -19.67 -8.87
C ASP A 119 -15.47 -20.31 -8.01
N ALA A 120 -14.21 -19.88 -8.16
CA ALA A 120 -13.16 -20.28 -7.22
C ALA A 120 -13.60 -19.94 -5.79
N SER A 121 -13.17 -20.72 -4.80
CA SER A 121 -13.51 -20.44 -3.40
C SER A 121 -12.56 -19.38 -2.80
N ASP A 122 -12.95 -18.79 -1.68
CA ASP A 122 -12.10 -17.85 -0.96
C ASP A 122 -10.80 -18.53 -0.52
N GLU A 123 -10.87 -19.78 -0.08
CA GLU A 123 -9.70 -20.58 0.30
C GLU A 123 -8.74 -20.78 -0.87
N GLU A 124 -9.25 -21.03 -2.08
CA GLU A 124 -8.42 -21.15 -3.27
C GLU A 124 -7.71 -19.82 -3.60
N ARG A 125 -8.45 -18.70 -3.56
CA ARG A 125 -7.89 -17.37 -3.81
C ARG A 125 -6.81 -17.03 -2.78
N ILE A 126 -7.11 -17.24 -1.50
CA ILE A 126 -6.20 -17.03 -0.38
C ILE A 126 -4.93 -17.86 -0.59
N ALA A 127 -5.06 -19.16 -0.84
CA ALA A 127 -3.94 -20.07 -0.99
C ALA A 127 -3.01 -19.65 -2.13
N LYS A 128 -3.56 -19.31 -3.30
CA LYS A 128 -2.78 -18.89 -4.48
C LYS A 128 -2.08 -17.55 -4.27
N CYS A 129 -2.81 -16.53 -3.80
CA CYS A 129 -2.23 -15.20 -3.59
C CYS A 129 -1.19 -15.22 -2.46
N LYS A 130 -1.46 -15.96 -1.36
CA LYS A 130 -0.50 -16.14 -0.25
C LYS A 130 0.75 -16.88 -0.72
N ALA A 131 0.63 -17.94 -1.51
CA ALA A 131 1.78 -18.65 -2.05
C ALA A 131 2.66 -17.74 -2.91
N HIS A 132 2.04 -16.94 -3.79
CA HIS A 132 2.74 -16.01 -4.65
C HIS A 132 3.46 -14.90 -3.85
N VAL A 133 2.78 -14.23 -2.89
CA VAL A 133 3.43 -13.16 -2.12
C VAL A 133 4.61 -13.69 -1.28
N LEU A 134 4.51 -14.92 -0.77
CA LEU A 134 5.62 -15.57 -0.05
C LEU A 134 6.82 -15.83 -0.97
N ALA A 135 6.58 -16.26 -2.21
CA ALA A 135 7.62 -16.45 -3.21
C ALA A 135 8.27 -15.11 -3.62
N GLU A 136 7.48 -14.06 -3.81
CA GLU A 136 7.96 -12.69 -4.06
C GLU A 136 8.84 -12.17 -2.92
N ILE A 137 8.40 -12.33 -1.68
CA ILE A 137 9.19 -11.95 -0.49
C ILE A 137 10.54 -12.69 -0.49
N ALA A 138 10.54 -13.99 -0.74
CA ALA A 138 11.77 -14.79 -0.78
C ALA A 138 12.72 -14.35 -1.92
N SER A 139 12.16 -14.13 -3.11
CA SER A 139 12.90 -13.66 -4.30
C SER A 139 13.55 -12.30 -4.05
N ARG A 140 12.77 -11.32 -3.56
CA ARG A 140 13.24 -9.95 -3.31
C ARG A 140 14.28 -9.87 -2.20
N ASN A 141 14.12 -10.66 -1.13
CA ASN A 141 15.13 -10.76 -0.06
C ASN A 141 16.47 -11.34 -0.57
N THR A 142 16.43 -12.26 -1.54
CA THR A 142 17.63 -12.86 -2.13
C THR A 142 18.33 -11.90 -3.10
N ALA A 143 17.56 -11.14 -3.88
CA ALA A 143 18.08 -10.18 -4.85
C ALA A 143 18.72 -8.93 -4.21
N GLY A 144 18.43 -8.64 -2.93
CA GLY A 144 18.94 -7.46 -2.22
C GLY A 144 18.44 -6.12 -2.77
N ALA A 145 17.41 -6.13 -3.62
CA ALA A 145 16.83 -4.94 -4.23
C ALA A 145 15.88 -4.25 -3.23
N ALA A 146 16.27 -3.08 -2.71
CA ALA A 146 15.46 -2.31 -1.76
C ALA A 146 14.26 -1.60 -2.43
N ASP A 147 14.31 -1.38 -3.75
CA ASP A 147 13.38 -0.52 -4.49
C ASP A 147 11.93 -1.05 -4.52
N PHE A 148 11.76 -2.37 -4.30
CA PHE A 148 10.46 -3.05 -4.30
C PHE A 148 10.24 -3.88 -3.03
N ASN A 149 10.69 -3.41 -1.87
CA ASN A 149 10.48 -4.14 -0.62
C ASN A 149 8.99 -4.44 -0.33
N ILE A 150 8.69 -5.66 0.12
CA ILE A 150 7.37 -6.07 0.62
C ILE A 150 7.46 -6.11 2.16
N PRO A 151 7.00 -5.06 2.85
CA PRO A 151 7.21 -4.90 4.28
C PRO A 151 6.36 -5.86 5.11
N ARG A 152 6.77 -6.09 6.36
CA ARG A 152 5.88 -6.64 7.40
C ARG A 152 4.92 -5.54 7.87
N LEU A 153 3.74 -5.94 8.33
CA LEU A 153 2.81 -5.07 9.03
C LEU A 153 3.45 -4.58 10.32
N ASN A 154 3.31 -3.28 10.59
CA ASN A 154 3.79 -2.70 11.84
C ASN A 154 2.69 -2.65 12.91
N SER A 155 1.42 -2.48 12.53
CA SER A 155 0.29 -2.14 13.42
C SER A 155 -0.47 -3.29 14.00
N HIS A 156 -0.48 -4.42 13.31
CA HIS A 156 -1.37 -5.49 13.69
C HIS A 156 -0.76 -6.24 14.88
N GLU A 157 -1.38 -6.12 16.06
CA GLU A 157 -0.84 -6.72 17.31
C GLU A 157 -0.71 -8.25 17.20
N GLN A 158 -1.58 -8.87 16.43
CA GLN A 158 -1.60 -10.32 16.16
C GLN A 158 -0.75 -10.76 14.97
N TRP A 159 -0.73 -10.04 13.83
CA TRP A 159 -0.19 -10.52 12.56
C TRP A 159 1.02 -9.71 12.08
N GLN A 160 1.90 -10.33 11.31
CA GLN A 160 3.06 -9.66 10.71
C GLN A 160 2.88 -9.40 9.22
N ARG A 161 1.87 -9.97 8.56
CA ARG A 161 1.70 -9.85 7.11
C ARG A 161 0.24 -9.77 6.73
N ALA A 162 -0.05 -9.02 5.67
CA ALA A 162 -1.34 -9.04 5.01
C ALA A 162 -1.23 -8.81 3.50
N ILE A 163 -2.27 -9.26 2.81
CA ILE A 163 -2.61 -8.91 1.43
C ILE A 163 -4.09 -8.54 1.40
N VAL A 164 -4.51 -7.84 0.35
CA VAL A 164 -5.92 -7.64 0.02
C VAL A 164 -6.18 -8.27 -1.33
N ILE A 165 -7.20 -9.13 -1.41
CA ILE A 165 -7.63 -9.78 -2.64
C ILE A 165 -8.90 -9.08 -3.14
N ILE A 166 -8.92 -8.71 -4.42
CA ILE A 166 -10.07 -8.21 -5.14
C ILE A 166 -10.63 -9.39 -5.90
N ASP A 167 -11.78 -9.90 -5.48
CA ASP A 167 -12.40 -11.11 -6.02
C ASP A 167 -13.69 -10.82 -6.82
N ARG A 168 -14.14 -9.56 -6.80
CA ARG A 168 -15.35 -9.10 -7.48
C ARG A 168 -15.06 -7.94 -8.42
N PRO A 169 -15.80 -7.81 -9.53
CA PRO A 169 -15.71 -6.65 -10.40
C PRO A 169 -16.12 -5.37 -9.66
N GLN A 170 -15.62 -4.23 -10.13
CA GLN A 170 -15.80 -2.92 -9.49
C GLN A 170 -17.27 -2.58 -9.16
N ALA A 171 -18.21 -2.97 -10.04
CA ALA A 171 -19.64 -2.73 -9.85
C ALA A 171 -20.24 -3.43 -8.62
N LEU A 172 -19.55 -4.43 -8.05
CA LEU A 172 -20.00 -5.25 -6.93
C LEU A 172 -19.18 -5.03 -5.65
N TRP A 173 -18.26 -4.05 -5.64
CA TRP A 173 -17.38 -3.83 -4.49
C TRP A 173 -18.09 -3.44 -3.20
N ASP A 174 -19.26 -2.79 -3.31
CA ASP A 174 -20.09 -2.39 -2.16
C ASP A 174 -21.36 -3.26 -2.02
N THR A 175 -21.42 -4.40 -2.71
CA THR A 175 -22.57 -5.33 -2.64
C THR A 175 -22.28 -6.47 -1.67
N ASP A 176 -23.29 -6.85 -0.88
CA ASP A 176 -23.23 -7.87 0.18
C ASP A 176 -22.12 -7.60 1.20
N GLU A 177 -21.17 -8.52 1.35
CA GLU A 177 -20.02 -8.44 2.26
C GLU A 177 -18.84 -7.65 1.65
N GLY A 178 -18.96 -7.20 0.40
CA GLY A 178 -17.95 -6.42 -0.31
C GLY A 178 -17.03 -7.22 -1.24
N GLY A 179 -16.27 -6.50 -2.06
CA GLY A 179 -15.39 -7.05 -3.10
C GLY A 179 -13.90 -7.15 -2.72
N PHE A 180 -13.57 -6.91 -1.45
CA PHE A 180 -12.20 -6.96 -0.95
C PHE A 180 -12.11 -7.97 0.18
N LEU A 181 -11.15 -8.89 0.09
CA LEU A 181 -10.85 -9.90 1.10
C LEU A 181 -9.45 -9.63 1.65
N ALA A 182 -9.36 -9.05 2.85
CA ALA A 182 -8.07 -8.86 3.51
C ALA A 182 -7.67 -10.15 4.23
N VAL A 183 -6.45 -10.60 3.98
CA VAL A 183 -5.91 -11.85 4.50
C VAL A 183 -4.70 -11.54 5.35
N TYR A 184 -4.68 -12.04 6.57
CA TYR A 184 -3.63 -11.83 7.55
C TYR A 184 -2.97 -13.16 7.91
N TRP A 185 -1.65 -13.18 8.06
CA TRP A 185 -0.92 -14.37 8.49
C TRP A 185 0.39 -13.98 9.17
N ASP A 186 1.16 -14.99 9.58
CA ASP A 186 2.45 -14.84 10.27
C ASP A 186 2.23 -14.22 11.67
N VAL A 187 1.68 -15.02 12.60
CA VAL A 187 1.36 -14.55 13.97
C VAL A 187 2.61 -14.02 14.66
N ARG A 188 2.48 -12.87 15.32
CA ARG A 188 3.57 -12.28 16.10
C ARG A 188 3.97 -13.17 17.27
N PRO A 189 5.27 -13.44 17.47
CA PRO A 189 5.74 -14.19 18.64
C PRO A 189 5.26 -13.58 19.97
N SER A 190 5.23 -12.25 20.08
CA SER A 190 4.73 -11.56 21.28
C SER A 190 3.26 -11.83 21.58
N TYR A 191 2.45 -12.02 20.54
CA TYR A 191 1.03 -12.36 20.70
C TYR A 191 0.86 -13.82 21.13
N LEU A 192 1.64 -14.74 20.54
CA LEU A 192 1.67 -16.14 20.99
C LEU A 192 2.13 -16.28 22.44
N GLU A 193 3.12 -15.49 22.87
CA GLU A 193 3.54 -15.44 24.28
C GLU A 193 2.43 -14.94 25.22
N LEU A 194 1.65 -13.95 24.79
CA LEU A 194 0.51 -13.44 25.55
C LEU A 194 -0.58 -14.51 25.67
N LEU A 195 -0.94 -15.16 24.57
CA LEU A 195 -1.91 -16.27 24.57
C LEU A 195 -1.45 -17.43 25.46
N ALA A 196 -0.17 -17.81 25.38
CA ALA A 196 0.39 -18.87 26.21
C ALA A 196 0.33 -18.54 27.72
N ARG A 197 0.43 -17.25 28.09
CA ARG A 197 0.29 -16.79 29.48
C ARG A 197 -1.15 -16.81 29.96
N GLU A 198 -2.09 -16.46 29.08
CA GLU A 198 -3.51 -16.28 29.45
C GLU A 198 -4.31 -17.58 29.37
N TYR A 199 -4.06 -18.40 28.35
CA TYR A 199 -4.85 -19.59 28.02
C TYR A 199 -4.05 -20.90 28.12
N GLY A 200 -2.75 -20.83 28.39
CA GLY A 200 -1.86 -22.00 28.41
C GLY A 200 -1.39 -22.41 27.01
N GLN A 201 -0.68 -23.54 26.91
CA GLN A 201 -0.05 -24.00 25.66
C GLN A 201 -1.00 -24.69 24.67
N ASP A 202 -2.25 -24.97 25.08
CA ASP A 202 -3.23 -25.69 24.26
C ASP A 202 -3.99 -24.77 23.28
N HIS A 203 -3.74 -23.45 23.34
CA HIS A 203 -4.39 -22.49 22.46
C HIS A 203 -3.83 -22.60 21.03
N GLN A 204 -4.72 -22.84 20.07
CA GLN A 204 -4.39 -22.89 18.65
C GLN A 204 -4.94 -21.65 17.94
N GLU A 205 -4.04 -20.82 17.46
CA GLU A 205 -4.36 -19.75 16.52
C GLU A 205 -4.47 -20.32 15.10
N PRO A 206 -5.40 -19.79 14.27
CA PRO A 206 -5.43 -20.15 12.86
C PRO A 206 -4.13 -19.73 12.16
N GLU A 207 -3.77 -20.42 11.08
CA GLU A 207 -2.57 -20.08 10.30
C GLU A 207 -2.73 -18.75 9.54
N ALA A 208 -3.97 -18.40 9.22
CA ALA A 208 -4.36 -17.16 8.59
C ALA A 208 -5.80 -16.79 8.97
N SER A 209 -6.10 -15.49 8.99
CA SER A 209 -7.45 -14.96 9.14
C SER A 209 -7.82 -14.14 7.92
N ALA A 210 -9.09 -14.20 7.49
CA ALA A 210 -9.58 -13.44 6.36
C ALA A 210 -10.88 -12.71 6.70
N PHE A 211 -10.99 -11.47 6.24
CA PHE A 211 -12.14 -10.59 6.49
C PHE A 211 -12.52 -9.86 5.22
N ARG A 212 -13.83 -9.73 4.98
CA ARG A 212 -14.36 -9.00 3.83
C ARG A 212 -14.63 -7.54 4.15
N TYR A 213 -14.43 -6.71 3.14
CA TYR A 213 -14.62 -5.26 3.21
C TYR A 213 -15.23 -4.75 1.92
N THR A 214 -16.03 -3.71 2.08
CA THR A 214 -16.58 -2.90 0.99
C THR A 214 -15.52 -1.93 0.44
N ARG A 215 -15.82 -1.27 -0.69
CA ARG A 215 -14.93 -0.22 -1.21
C ARG A 215 -14.80 0.91 -0.21
N THR A 216 -15.90 1.29 0.45
CA THR A 216 -15.91 2.40 1.42
C THR A 216 -15.00 2.15 2.62
N GLU A 217 -14.80 0.89 3.01
CA GLU A 217 -13.96 0.53 4.17
C GLU A 217 -12.47 0.38 3.81
N LEU A 218 -12.15 0.17 2.53
CA LEU A 218 -10.80 -0.16 2.07
C LEU A 218 -9.73 0.85 2.52
N GLY A 219 -10.00 2.15 2.44
CA GLY A 219 -9.04 3.18 2.85
C GLY A 219 -8.63 3.05 4.32
N GLN A 220 -9.60 2.77 5.19
CA GLN A 220 -9.35 2.53 6.61
C GLN A 220 -8.60 1.22 6.84
N VAL A 221 -8.92 0.15 6.11
CA VAL A 221 -8.19 -1.12 6.20
C VAL A 221 -6.72 -0.91 5.86
N LEU A 222 -6.43 -0.27 4.71
CA LEU A 222 -5.05 0.00 4.30
C LEU A 222 -4.34 0.90 5.31
N ALA A 223 -4.98 1.95 5.82
CA ALA A 223 -4.41 2.75 6.90
C ALA A 223 -4.05 1.91 8.14
N ASN A 224 -4.95 1.01 8.55
CA ASN A 224 -4.75 0.14 9.70
C ASN A 224 -3.65 -0.91 9.48
N LEU A 225 -3.33 -1.29 8.24
CA LEU A 225 -2.21 -2.21 7.94
C LEU A 225 -0.84 -1.55 8.14
N ARG A 226 -0.79 -0.22 8.11
CA ARG A 226 0.46 0.54 8.18
C ARG A 226 0.86 0.99 9.58
N GLY A 227 -0.11 1.27 10.46
CA GLY A 227 0.11 1.91 11.77
C GLY A 227 1.08 1.20 12.73
N ALA A 228 1.13 1.66 13.99
CA ALA A 228 2.14 1.42 15.04
C ALA A 228 3.48 2.09 14.76
N PHE A 229 3.90 3.07 15.55
CA PHE A 229 3.71 3.25 16.99
C PHE A 229 3.15 4.64 17.35
#